data_AF-A0A932KKI0-F1
#
_entry.id   AF-A0A932KKI0-F1
#
_cell.length_a   1.000
_cell.length_b   1.000
_cell.length_c   1.000
_cell.angle_alpha   90.00
_cell.angle_beta   90.00
_cell.angle_gamma   90.00
#
_symmetry.space_group_name_H-M   'P 1'
#
loop_
_entity.id
_entity.type
_entity.pdbx_description
1 polymer ?
#
loop_
_entity_poly.entity_id
_entity_poly.type
_entity_poly.pdbx_seq_one_letter_code
_entity_poly.pdbx_strand_id
1 'polypeptide(L)'
;MYIAYFDETGDDGYPKRETELFVLTSGYAHHANWQTNYKKTLDFRKYLHQTYKFPIKLEMHTKYFLLNKNPYRQFGWDEKTRLKIIQEYADFIASLDFEFINVAINKLKITKTNQTMYKPILDAALKFNVQRIENTIKASQPGTKFLIISDEGSHWNDA
;
A
#
# COMPACT_ATOMS: atom_id res chain seq x y z
N MET A 1 7.43 0.88 20.28
CA MET A 1 6.53 1.83 19.55
C MET A 1 6.34 1.36 18.11
N TYR A 2 5.22 1.68 17.47
CA TYR A 2 5.00 1.31 16.07
C TYR A 2 5.18 2.50 15.13
N ILE A 3 5.55 2.22 13.89
CA ILE A 3 5.57 3.19 12.80
C ILE A 3 4.52 2.73 11.80
N ALA A 4 3.59 3.61 11.46
CA ALA A 4 2.52 3.36 10.51
C ALA A 4 2.65 4.35 9.34
N TYR A 5 2.77 3.83 8.13
CA TYR A 5 2.75 4.60 6.90
C TYR A 5 1.36 4.51 6.26
N PHE A 6 0.83 5.63 5.80
CA PHE A 6 -0.47 5.73 5.15
C PHE A 6 -0.27 6.23 3.73
N ASP A 7 -0.98 5.59 2.79
CA ASP A 7 -0.97 5.95 1.39
C ASP A 7 -2.32 5.65 0.75
N GLU A 8 -2.61 6.35 -0.34
CA GLU A 8 -3.87 6.26 -1.05
C GLU A 8 -3.69 5.83 -2.50
N THR A 9 -4.64 5.07 -3.00
CA THR A 9 -4.74 4.74 -4.43
C THR A 9 -6.14 5.01 -4.94
N GLY A 10 -6.21 5.49 -6.18
CA GLY A 10 -7.43 6.04 -6.76
C GLY A 10 -7.47 7.56 -6.60
N ASP A 11 -8.24 8.22 -7.45
CA ASP A 11 -8.49 9.65 -7.29
C ASP A 11 -9.45 9.91 -6.13
N ASP A 12 -9.22 11.00 -5.43
CA ASP A 12 -10.17 11.56 -4.49
C ASP A 12 -11.36 12.22 -5.18
N GLY A 13 -11.22 12.59 -6.45
CA GLY A 13 -12.16 13.36 -7.24
C GLY A 13 -13.61 12.92 -7.17
N TYR A 14 -14.45 13.76 -6.55
CA TYR A 14 -15.88 13.82 -6.79
C TYR A 14 -16.27 15.28 -7.10
N PRO A 15 -17.07 15.57 -8.16
CA PRO A 15 -17.82 14.64 -9.01
C PRO A 15 -17.04 14.07 -10.21
N LYS A 16 -15.87 14.61 -10.54
CA LYS A 16 -15.02 14.09 -11.62
C LYS A 16 -14.23 12.89 -11.10
N ARG A 17 -14.69 11.68 -11.43
CA ARG A 17 -14.04 10.42 -11.04
C ARG A 17 -13.18 9.87 -12.17
N GLU A 18 -11.93 9.55 -11.88
CA GLU A 18 -11.05 8.84 -12.83
C GLU A 18 -10.99 7.33 -12.54
N THR A 19 -11.35 6.93 -11.33
CA THR A 19 -11.35 5.56 -10.82
C THR A 19 -12.66 5.26 -10.09
N GLU A 20 -13.00 3.98 -9.96
CA GLU A 20 -14.23 3.53 -9.28
C GLU A 20 -14.04 3.34 -7.77
N LEU A 21 -12.80 3.07 -7.35
CA LEU A 21 -12.43 2.80 -5.97
C LEU A 21 -11.45 3.86 -5.49
N PHE A 22 -11.69 4.34 -4.29
CA PHE A 22 -10.66 4.95 -3.47
C PHE A 22 -10.24 3.93 -2.42
N VAL A 23 -8.94 3.71 -2.23
CA VAL A 23 -8.43 2.78 -1.22
C VAL A 23 -7.40 3.50 -0.36
N LEU A 24 -7.69 3.60 0.93
CA LEU A 24 -6.72 4.03 1.94
C LEU A 24 -6.04 2.80 2.51
N THR A 25 -4.73 2.72 2.31
CA THR A 25 -3.91 1.63 2.83
C THR A 25 -3.01 2.17 3.92
N SER A 26 -2.95 1.46 5.03
CA SER A 26 -1.91 1.67 6.03
C SER A 26 -1.07 0.42 6.19
N GLY A 27 0.22 0.65 6.39
CA GLY A 27 1.22 -0.36 6.63
C GLY A 27 1.95 -0.05 7.92
N TYR A 28 1.99 -0.98 8.88
CA TYR A 28 2.61 -0.71 10.17
C TYR A 28 3.46 -1.88 10.69
N ALA A 29 4.53 -1.53 11.40
CA ALA A 29 5.40 -2.49 12.07
C ALA A 29 5.97 -1.92 13.37
N HIS A 30 6.38 -2.81 14.27
CA HIS A 30 7.11 -2.41 15.46
C HIS A 30 8.48 -1.85 15.04
N HIS A 31 8.91 -0.72 15.62
CA HIS A 31 10.14 -0.04 15.19
C HIS A 31 11.40 -0.92 15.27
N ALA A 32 11.43 -1.88 16.21
CA ALA A 32 12.55 -2.82 16.34
C ALA A 32 12.69 -3.75 15.12
N ASN A 33 11.61 -3.98 14.37
CA ASN A 33 11.59 -4.87 13.21
C ASN A 33 11.99 -4.16 11.91
N TRP A 34 12.11 -2.83 11.94
CA TRP A 34 12.45 -2.00 10.77
C TRP A 34 13.72 -2.48 10.08
N GLN A 35 14.82 -2.63 10.82
CA GLN A 35 16.11 -2.99 10.23
C GLN A 35 16.10 -4.40 9.62
N THR A 36 15.41 -5.33 10.28
CA THR A 36 15.24 -6.70 9.78
C THR A 36 14.43 -6.70 8.48
N ASN A 37 13.30 -5.98 8.43
CA ASN A 37 12.50 -5.85 7.22
C ASN A 37 13.28 -5.17 6.09
N TYR A 38 14.01 -4.09 6.39
CA TYR A 38 14.87 -3.41 5.41
C TYR A 38 15.90 -4.36 4.80
N LYS A 39 16.59 -5.16 5.63
CA LYS A 39 17.56 -6.14 5.16
C LYS A 39 16.91 -7.22 4.29
N LYS A 40 15.76 -7.77 4.71
CA LYS A 40 14.98 -8.73 3.91
C LYS A 40 14.62 -8.14 2.54
N THR A 41 14.18 -6.89 2.49
CA THR A 41 13.87 -6.18 1.23
C THR A 41 15.09 -6.04 0.33
N LEU A 42 16.23 -5.64 0.90
CA LEU A 42 17.48 -5.50 0.14
C LEU A 42 17.92 -6.84 -0.45
N ASP A 43 17.87 -7.90 0.35
CA ASP A 43 18.30 -9.23 -0.06
C ASP A 43 17.34 -9.84 -1.09
N PHE A 44 16.03 -9.60 -0.96
CA PHE A 44 15.05 -9.98 -1.97
C PHE A 44 15.28 -9.27 -3.31
N ARG A 45 15.58 -7.96 -3.31
CA ARG A 45 15.93 -7.23 -4.54
C ARG A 45 17.20 -7.77 -5.21
N LYS A 46 18.22 -8.14 -4.42
CA LYS A 46 19.43 -8.80 -4.95
C LYS A 46 19.11 -10.16 -5.55
N TYR A 47 18.27 -10.94 -4.88
CA TYR A 47 17.81 -12.24 -5.36
C TYR A 47 17.09 -12.14 -6.72
N LEU A 48 16.14 -11.19 -6.86
CA LEU A 48 15.46 -10.95 -8.13
C LEU A 48 16.42 -10.52 -9.24
N HIS A 49 17.43 -9.71 -8.90
CA HIS A 49 18.46 -9.30 -9.84
C HIS A 49 19.32 -10.47 -10.31
N GLN A 50 19.75 -11.34 -9.39
CA GLN A 50 20.55 -12.51 -9.72
C GLN A 50 19.77 -13.52 -10.57
N THR A 51 18.50 -13.75 -10.23
CA THR A 51 17.64 -14.78 -10.84
C THR A 51 17.03 -14.34 -12.17
N TYR A 52 16.49 -13.12 -12.24
CA TYR A 52 15.72 -12.64 -13.39
C TYR A 52 16.36 -11.46 -14.13
N LYS A 53 17.52 -10.98 -13.67
CA LYS A 53 18.11 -9.69 -14.11
C LYS A 53 17.19 -8.50 -13.85
N PHE A 54 16.27 -8.61 -12.88
CA PHE A 54 15.41 -7.51 -12.47
C PHE A 54 16.28 -6.36 -11.90
N PRO A 55 16.13 -5.11 -12.34
CA PRO A 55 16.97 -4.02 -11.82
C PRO A 55 16.67 -3.69 -10.35
N ILE A 56 17.71 -3.66 -9.50
CA ILE A 56 17.57 -3.48 -8.03
C ILE A 56 16.88 -2.16 -7.65
N LYS A 57 17.14 -1.09 -8.42
CA LYS A 57 16.61 0.25 -8.17
C LYS A 57 15.23 0.48 -8.81
N LEU A 58 14.76 -0.44 -9.65
CA LEU A 58 13.47 -0.29 -10.32
C LEU A 58 12.34 -0.61 -9.35
N GLU A 59 11.40 0.32 -9.22
CA GLU A 59 10.17 0.11 -8.46
C GLU A 59 9.24 -0.86 -9.20
N MET A 60 8.48 -1.66 -8.45
CA MET A 60 7.51 -2.60 -9.00
C MET A 60 6.14 -1.94 -9.17
N HIS A 61 5.81 -1.54 -10.40
CA HIS A 61 4.48 -1.10 -10.79
C HIS A 61 3.72 -2.28 -11.39
N THR A 62 3.03 -3.04 -10.54
CA THR A 62 2.36 -4.30 -10.89
C THR A 62 1.47 -4.20 -12.14
N LYS A 63 0.74 -3.09 -12.32
CA LYS A 63 -0.08 -2.84 -13.53
C LYS A 63 0.75 -2.89 -14.81
N TYR A 64 1.87 -2.17 -14.85
CA TYR A 64 2.74 -2.15 -16.03
C TYR A 64 3.48 -3.47 -16.20
N PHE A 65 3.86 -4.11 -15.09
CA PHE A 65 4.55 -5.40 -15.10
C PHE A 65 3.67 -6.51 -15.68
N LEU A 66 2.46 -6.70 -15.15
CA LEU A 66 1.51 -7.72 -15.61
C LEU A 66 1.11 -7.51 -17.07
N LEU A 67 0.90 -6.25 -17.48
CA LEU A 67 0.54 -5.90 -18.86
C LEU A 67 1.73 -5.89 -19.84
N ASN A 68 2.93 -6.29 -19.39
CA ASN A 68 4.15 -6.28 -20.18
C ASN A 68 4.42 -4.92 -20.89
N LYS A 69 4.25 -3.83 -20.14
CA LYS A 69 4.47 -2.45 -20.58
C LYS A 69 5.84 -1.96 -20.14
N ASN A 70 6.28 -0.82 -20.68
CA ASN A 70 7.49 -0.17 -20.22
C ASN A 70 7.36 0.19 -18.72
N PRO A 71 8.43 0.07 -17.93
CA PRO A 71 9.81 -0.24 -18.33
C PRO A 71 10.14 -1.75 -18.42
N TYR A 72 9.17 -2.66 -18.27
CA TYR A 72 9.44 -4.10 -18.11
C TYR A 72 9.59 -4.87 -19.43
N ARG A 73 8.97 -4.40 -20.51
CA ARG A 73 8.96 -5.07 -21.82
C ARG A 73 10.36 -5.41 -22.33
N GLN A 74 11.34 -4.55 -22.07
CA GLN A 74 12.72 -4.70 -22.54
C GLN A 74 13.45 -5.93 -21.96
N PHE A 75 12.96 -6.49 -20.84
CA PHE A 75 13.61 -7.64 -20.20
C PHE A 75 13.21 -8.98 -20.83
N GLY A 76 12.25 -8.99 -21.77
CA GLY A 76 11.90 -10.19 -22.53
C GLY A 76 11.31 -11.34 -21.71
N TRP A 77 10.86 -11.11 -20.48
CA TRP A 77 10.23 -12.14 -19.66
C TRP A 77 8.92 -12.61 -20.29
N ASP A 78 8.75 -13.92 -20.42
CA ASP A 78 7.48 -14.53 -20.80
C ASP A 78 6.44 -14.40 -19.68
N GLU A 79 5.18 -14.72 -19.99
CA GLU A 79 4.08 -14.60 -19.03
C GLU A 79 4.30 -15.46 -17.78
N LYS A 80 4.79 -16.69 -17.97
CA LYS A 80 5.08 -17.62 -16.87
C LYS A 80 6.11 -17.04 -15.90
N THR A 81 7.19 -16.45 -16.42
CA THR A 81 8.22 -15.80 -15.61
C THR A 81 7.65 -14.59 -14.89
N ARG A 82 6.83 -13.77 -15.55
CA ARG A 82 6.18 -12.61 -14.89
C ARG A 82 5.28 -13.06 -13.75
N LEU A 83 4.41 -14.05 -13.97
CA LEU A 83 3.54 -14.58 -12.91
C LEU A 83 4.35 -15.14 -11.74
N LYS A 84 5.46 -15.83 -12.02
CA LYS A 84 6.37 -16.33 -10.99
C LYS A 84 7.01 -15.20 -10.18
N ILE A 85 7.49 -14.14 -10.83
CA ILE A 85 8.03 -12.96 -10.14
C ILE A 85 6.96 -12.34 -9.23
N ILE A 86 5.71 -12.20 -9.69
CA ILE A 86 4.62 -11.67 -8.86
C ILE A 86 4.32 -12.56 -7.66
N GLN A 87 4.31 -13.88 -7.84
CA GLN A 87 4.15 -14.81 -6.72
C GLN A 87 5.27 -14.63 -5.70
N GLU A 88 6.52 -14.54 -6.14
CA GLU A 88 7.66 -14.33 -5.25
C GLU A 88 7.61 -12.97 -4.53
N TYR A 89 7.07 -11.92 -5.17
CA TYR A 89 6.80 -10.64 -4.49
C TYR A 89 5.72 -10.80 -3.42
N ALA A 90 4.63 -11.51 -3.69
CA ALA A 90 3.57 -11.75 -2.72
C ALA A 90 4.07 -12.55 -1.53
N ASP A 91 4.84 -13.62 -1.78
CA ASP A 91 5.47 -14.44 -0.74
C ASP A 91 6.48 -13.63 0.08
N PHE A 92 7.27 -12.78 -0.57
CA PHE A 92 8.19 -11.87 0.09
C PHE A 92 7.45 -10.89 1.01
N ILE A 93 6.39 -10.22 0.53
CA ILE A 93 5.59 -9.29 1.33
C ILE A 93 5.00 -10.01 2.55
N ALA A 94 4.46 -11.22 2.36
CA ALA A 94 3.93 -12.05 3.44
C ALA A 94 4.99 -12.48 4.47
N SER A 95 6.28 -12.50 4.09
CA SER A 95 7.39 -12.85 4.99
C SER A 95 7.91 -11.69 5.85
N LEU A 96 7.45 -10.46 5.58
CA LEU A 96 7.82 -9.28 6.35
C LEU A 96 7.06 -9.26 7.67
N ASP A 97 7.73 -8.78 8.73
CA ASP A 97 7.07 -8.51 10.01
C ASP A 97 6.41 -7.13 9.92
N PHE A 98 5.32 -7.08 9.15
CA PHE A 98 4.65 -5.87 8.73
C PHE A 98 3.17 -6.18 8.48
N GLU A 99 2.29 -5.39 9.05
CA GLU A 99 0.84 -5.56 8.94
C GLU A 99 0.24 -4.50 8.03
N PHE A 100 -0.84 -4.86 7.33
CA PHE A 100 -1.53 -3.97 6.41
C PHE A 100 -3.02 -3.89 6.73
N ILE A 101 -3.59 -2.68 6.66
CA ILE A 101 -5.03 -2.44 6.71
C ILE A 101 -5.42 -1.69 5.45
N ASN A 102 -6.43 -2.19 4.75
CA ASN A 102 -6.97 -1.57 3.56
C ASN A 102 -8.43 -1.17 3.82
N VAL A 103 -8.77 0.09 3.56
CA VAL A 103 -10.15 0.60 3.57
C VAL A 103 -10.53 0.99 2.15
N ALA A 104 -11.40 0.21 1.53
CA ALA A 104 -11.87 0.45 0.17
C ALA A 104 -13.24 1.15 0.17
N ILE A 105 -13.30 2.32 -0.46
CA ILE A 105 -14.51 3.08 -0.71
C ILE A 105 -14.95 2.86 -2.15
N ASN A 106 -16.14 2.28 -2.31
CA ASN A 106 -16.76 2.13 -3.63
C ASN A 106 -17.47 3.42 -4.03
N LYS A 107 -16.85 4.21 -4.91
CA LYS A 107 -17.39 5.50 -5.36
C LYS A 107 -18.64 5.35 -6.21
N LEU A 108 -18.91 4.19 -6.81
CA LEU A 108 -20.15 3.95 -7.56
C LEU A 108 -21.41 4.07 -6.68
N LYS A 109 -21.26 3.89 -5.36
CA LYS A 109 -22.35 4.08 -4.38
C LYS A 109 -22.59 5.54 -4.00
N ILE A 110 -21.68 6.43 -4.39
CA ILE A 110 -21.88 7.88 -4.28
C ILE A 110 -22.68 8.32 -5.50
N THR A 111 -23.77 9.04 -5.28
CA THR A 111 -24.70 9.54 -6.30
C THR A 111 -24.87 11.04 -6.10
N LYS A 112 -25.55 11.72 -7.04
CA LYS A 112 -25.88 13.14 -6.89
C LYS A 112 -26.66 13.43 -5.61
N THR A 113 -27.47 12.48 -5.13
CA THR A 113 -28.32 12.67 -3.95
C THR A 113 -27.56 12.57 -2.63
N ASN A 114 -26.42 11.88 -2.59
CA ASN A 114 -25.67 11.64 -1.37
C ASN A 114 -24.19 12.10 -1.44
N GLN A 115 -23.86 12.88 -2.46
CA GLN A 115 -22.51 13.38 -2.73
C GLN A 115 -21.85 14.13 -1.57
N THR A 116 -22.64 14.84 -0.77
CA THR A 116 -22.16 15.58 0.41
C THR A 116 -21.60 14.66 1.48
N MET A 117 -21.93 13.37 1.47
CA MET A 117 -21.39 12.38 2.40
C MET A 117 -19.99 11.89 2.03
N TYR A 118 -19.50 12.19 0.82
CA TYR A 118 -18.22 11.64 0.37
C TYR A 118 -17.03 12.09 1.24
N LYS A 119 -16.94 13.38 1.58
CA LYS A 119 -15.90 13.89 2.49
C LYS A 119 -15.99 13.23 3.89
N PRO A 120 -17.17 13.19 4.55
CA PRO A 120 -17.36 12.40 5.77
C PRO A 120 -16.98 10.92 5.67
N ILE A 121 -17.13 10.29 4.50
CA ILE A 121 -16.74 8.89 4.28
C ILE A 121 -15.20 8.74 4.27
N LEU A 122 -14.46 9.70 3.71
CA LEU A 122 -12.99 9.72 3.78
C LEU A 122 -12.52 9.90 5.23
N ASP A 123 -13.14 10.81 5.98
CA ASP A 123 -12.83 11.00 7.41
C ASP A 123 -13.10 9.72 8.21
N ALA A 124 -14.21 9.04 7.92
CA ALA A 124 -14.55 7.76 8.52
C ALA A 124 -13.54 6.67 8.15
N ALA A 125 -13.05 6.64 6.91
CA ALA A 125 -12.04 5.68 6.47
C ALA A 125 -10.73 5.85 7.25
N LEU A 126 -10.24 7.08 7.41
CA LEU A 126 -9.07 7.38 8.23
C LEU A 126 -9.31 6.95 9.69
N LYS A 127 -10.44 7.36 10.28
CA LYS A 127 -10.79 7.03 11.66
C LYS A 127 -10.80 5.53 11.91
N PHE A 128 -11.46 4.75 11.05
CA PHE A 128 -11.52 3.30 11.20
C PHE A 128 -10.17 2.64 11.00
N ASN A 129 -9.36 3.14 10.07
CA ASN A 129 -8.00 2.65 9.87
C ASN A 129 -7.16 2.84 11.14
N VAL A 130 -7.08 4.07 11.66
CA VAL A 130 -6.36 4.42 12.90
C VAL A 130 -6.84 3.61 14.09
N GLN A 131 -8.17 3.50 14.29
CA GLN A 131 -8.74 2.70 15.38
C GLN A 131 -8.37 1.22 15.27
N ARG A 132 -8.28 0.68 14.05
CA ARG A 132 -7.93 -0.73 13.85
C ARG A 132 -6.46 -0.99 14.17
N ILE A 133 -5.54 -0.10 13.79
CA ILE A 133 -4.14 -0.15 14.24
C ILE A 133 -4.08 -0.11 15.77
N GLU A 134 -4.77 0.86 16.38
CA GLU A 134 -4.79 1.03 17.83
C GLU A 134 -5.30 -0.22 18.55
N ASN A 135 -6.39 -0.82 18.08
CA ASN A 135 -6.97 -2.01 18.67
C ASN A 135 -6.03 -3.23 18.55
N THR A 136 -5.40 -3.42 17.39
CA THR A 136 -4.44 -4.52 17.20
C THR A 136 -3.22 -4.38 18.11
N ILE A 137 -2.68 -3.17 18.24
CA ILE A 137 -1.54 -2.89 19.14
C ILE A 137 -1.96 -3.06 20.60
N LYS A 138 -3.12 -2.52 21.01
CA LYS A 138 -3.61 -2.64 22.41
C LYS A 138 -3.83 -4.08 22.83
N ALA A 139 -4.28 -4.95 21.92
CA ALA A 139 -4.53 -6.36 22.22
C ALA A 139 -3.25 -7.13 22.56
N SER A 140 -2.10 -6.72 22.00
CA SER A 140 -0.81 -7.41 22.19
C SER A 140 0.15 -6.68 23.13
N GLN A 141 0.17 -5.35 23.08
CA GLN A 141 1.10 -4.48 23.81
C GLN A 141 0.37 -3.22 24.36
N PRO A 142 -0.45 -3.37 25.40
CA PRO A 142 -1.20 -2.25 25.99
C PRO A 142 -0.32 -1.05 26.33
N GLY A 143 -0.80 0.17 26.03
CA GLY A 143 -0.08 1.42 26.29
C GLY A 143 0.99 1.78 25.26
N THR A 144 1.27 0.90 24.29
CA THR A 144 2.21 1.20 23.20
C THR A 144 1.63 2.24 22.24
N LYS A 145 2.41 3.26 21.94
CA LYS A 145 2.07 4.31 20.97
C LYS A 145 2.57 3.96 19.57
N PHE A 146 1.95 4.56 18.56
CA PHE A 146 2.40 4.52 17.18
C PHE A 146 2.50 5.93 16.59
N LEU A 147 3.42 6.09 15.65
CA LEU A 147 3.61 7.30 14.86
C LEU A 147 3.01 7.08 13.47
N ILE A 148 2.18 8.01 13.01
CA ILE A 148 1.66 8.01 11.64
C ILE A 148 2.57 8.86 10.77
N ILE A 149 2.93 8.33 9.60
CA ILE A 149 3.69 8.99 8.55
C ILE A 149 2.85 8.87 7.27
N SER A 150 2.82 9.92 6.48
CA SER A 150 2.11 10.02 5.20
C SER A 150 3.00 10.82 4.27
N ASP A 151 2.98 10.52 2.98
CA ASP A 151 3.45 11.45 1.98
C ASP A 151 2.51 12.68 1.95
N GLU A 152 2.95 13.78 1.31
CA GLU A 152 2.09 14.94 1.05
C GLU A 152 0.95 14.52 0.10
N GLY A 153 -0.11 13.95 0.67
CA GLY A 153 -1.33 13.63 -0.04
C GLY A 153 -2.11 14.90 -0.38
N SER A 154 -2.82 14.87 -1.50
CA SER A 154 -3.66 15.98 -2.02
C SER A 154 -4.70 16.49 -1.00
N HIS A 155 -4.98 15.71 0.04
CA HIS A 155 -5.99 15.97 1.08
C HIS A 155 -5.53 16.77 2.31
N TRP A 156 -4.23 16.93 2.56
CA TRP A 156 -3.77 17.49 3.84
C TRP A 156 -3.58 19.01 3.83
N ASN A 157 -3.81 19.67 2.69
CA ASN A 157 -3.60 21.13 2.55
C ASN A 157 -4.80 22.00 2.98
N ASP A 158 -5.93 21.39 3.34
CA ASP A 158 -7.16 22.12 3.73
C ASP A 158 -7.50 21.94 5.23
N ALA A 159 -6.51 21.60 6.06
CA ALA A 159 -6.65 21.53 7.53
C ALA A 159 -5.96 22.71 8.21
#